data_AF-A0A4P6FNE4-F1
#
_entry.id   AF-A0A4P6FNE4-F1
#
_cell.length_a   1.000
_cell.length_b   1.000
_cell.length_c   1.000
_cell.angle_alpha   90.00
_cell.angle_beta   90.00
_cell.angle_gamma   90.00
#
_symmetry.space_group_name_H-M   'P 1'
#
loop_
_entity.id
_entity.type
_entity.pdbx_description
1 polymer ?
#
loop_
_entity_poly.entity_id
_entity_poly.type
_entity_poly.pdbx_seq_one_letter_code
_entity_poly.pdbx_strand_id
1 'polypeptide(L)'
;MSGDTPELRSLAAAGAHQAVVGASELLRFNKEGQILDNSAYDPMVEPIEKLADALKIALEVERAIGDTSKPGNQLTGLDEEQGQLYAALCRYLDGWVG
;
A
#
# COMPACT_ATOMS: atom_id res chain seq x y z
N MET A 1 -11.52 23.22 -0.27
CA MET A 1 -10.73 22.96 -1.49
C MET A 1 -10.80 21.46 -1.73
N SER A 2 -11.22 21.01 -2.91
CA SER A 2 -11.30 19.57 -3.21
C SER A 2 -9.89 18.98 -3.13
N GLY A 3 -9.70 17.92 -2.34
CA GLY A 3 -8.41 17.26 -2.12
C GLY A 3 -7.86 16.49 -3.32
N ASP A 4 -8.55 16.53 -4.47
CA ASP A 4 -8.21 15.82 -5.69
C ASP A 4 -7.22 16.62 -6.57
N THR A 5 -5.93 16.51 -6.26
CA THR A 5 -4.84 17.14 -7.03
C THR A 5 -4.27 16.19 -8.09
N PRO A 6 -3.63 16.71 -9.16
CA PRO A 6 -2.92 15.87 -10.13
C PRO A 6 -1.91 14.93 -9.50
N GLU A 7 -1.17 15.39 -8.48
CA GLU A 7 -0.18 14.62 -7.75
C GLU A 7 -0.82 13.45 -6.99
N LEU A 8 -1.99 13.70 -6.39
CA LEU A 8 -2.74 12.69 -5.65
C LEU A 8 -3.32 11.61 -6.58
N ARG A 9 -3.75 11.98 -7.79
CA ARG A 9 -4.13 11.02 -8.85
C ARG A 9 -2.95 10.20 -9.34
N SER A 10 -1.77 10.81 -9.50
CA SER A 10 -0.55 10.08 -9.84
C SER A 10 -0.13 9.10 -8.75
N LEU A 11 -0.25 9.49 -7.48
CA LEU A 11 0.02 8.64 -6.34
C LEU A 11 -0.96 7.45 -6.29
N ALA A 12 -2.26 7.69 -6.46
CA ALA A 12 -3.26 6.63 -6.54
C ALA A 12 -2.99 5.64 -7.69
N ALA A 13 -2.56 6.13 -8.86
CA ALA A 13 -2.18 5.29 -9.98
C ALA A 13 -0.92 4.44 -9.68
N ALA A 14 0.05 4.98 -8.95
CA ALA A 14 1.23 4.24 -8.50
C ALA A 14 0.86 3.11 -7.54
N GLY A 15 -0.03 3.37 -6.56
CA GLY A 15 -0.54 2.34 -5.65
C GLY A 15 -1.29 1.22 -6.39
N ALA A 16 -2.15 1.59 -7.35
CA ALA A 16 -2.85 0.61 -8.20
C ALA A 16 -1.86 -0.25 -9.02
N HIS A 17 -0.80 0.35 -9.55
CA HIS A 17 0.25 -0.38 -10.27
C HIS A 17 0.95 -1.40 -9.38
N GLN A 18 1.38 -1.00 -8.18
CA GLN A 18 2.03 -1.91 -7.22
C GLN A 18 1.12 -3.09 -6.85
N ALA A 19 -0.18 -2.84 -6.66
CA ALA A 19 -1.15 -3.89 -6.36
C ALA A 19 -1.28 -4.90 -7.50
N VAL A 20 -1.35 -4.41 -8.75
CA VAL A 20 -1.42 -5.28 -9.95
C VAL A 20 -0.15 -6.12 -10.08
N VAL A 21 1.03 -5.51 -9.88
CA VAL A 21 2.31 -6.24 -9.96
C VAL A 21 2.36 -7.32 -8.89
N GLY A 22 2.13 -6.99 -7.62
CA GLY A 22 2.13 -7.97 -6.52
C GLY A 22 1.12 -9.10 -6.73
N ALA A 23 -0.10 -8.80 -7.15
CA ALA A 23 -1.11 -9.82 -7.46
C ALA A 23 -0.71 -10.71 -8.64
N SER A 24 -0.13 -10.13 -9.70
CA SER A 24 0.30 -10.89 -10.88
C SER A 24 1.42 -11.89 -10.56
N GLU A 25 2.35 -11.51 -9.68
CA GLU A 25 3.42 -12.38 -9.18
C GLU A 25 2.86 -13.55 -8.37
N LEU A 26 1.92 -13.28 -7.44
CA LEU A 26 1.26 -14.36 -6.68
C LEU A 26 0.49 -15.33 -7.58
N LEU A 27 -0.20 -14.82 -8.60
CA LEU A 27 -0.90 -15.65 -9.59
C LEU A 27 0.09 -16.48 -10.42
N ARG A 28 1.23 -15.91 -10.79
CA ARG A 28 2.31 -16.65 -11.47
C ARG A 28 2.84 -17.78 -10.58
N PHE A 29 3.16 -17.49 -9.31
CA PHE A 29 3.59 -18.51 -8.35
C PHE A 29 2.56 -19.63 -8.17
N ASN A 30 1.27 -19.29 -8.05
CA ASN A 30 0.22 -20.29 -7.92
C ASN A 30 0.10 -21.18 -9.18
N LYS A 31 0.36 -20.63 -10.37
CA LYS A 31 0.28 -21.35 -11.65
C LYS A 31 1.52 -22.21 -11.92
N GLU A 32 2.70 -21.69 -11.66
CA GLU A 32 3.98 -22.29 -12.04
C GLU A 32 4.63 -23.09 -10.91
N GLY A 33 4.14 -22.94 -9.68
CA GLY A 33 4.77 -23.49 -8.47
C GLY A 33 5.98 -22.67 -8.04
N GLN A 34 6.69 -23.15 -7.02
CA GLN A 34 7.91 -22.51 -6.53
C GLN A 34 9.02 -22.76 -7.56
N ILE A 35 9.32 -21.79 -8.42
CA ILE A 35 10.52 -21.82 -9.27
C ILE A 35 11.72 -21.59 -8.35
N LEU A 36 12.27 -22.67 -7.81
CA LEU A 36 13.48 -22.71 -7.00
C LEU A 36 14.75 -22.57 -7.87
N ASP A 37 14.75 -21.68 -8.87
CA ASP A 37 15.95 -21.42 -9.67
C ASP A 37 16.67 -20.19 -9.09
N ASN A 38 17.56 -20.43 -8.12
CA ASN A 38 18.68 -19.56 -7.74
C ASN A 38 18.38 -18.05 -7.58
N SER A 39 17.19 -17.69 -7.13
CA SER A 39 16.88 -16.31 -6.74
C SER A 39 17.43 -16.04 -5.35
N ALA A 40 18.26 -15.00 -5.21
CA ALA A 40 18.71 -14.48 -3.92
C ALA A 40 17.57 -13.80 -3.11
N TYR A 41 16.32 -13.89 -3.58
CA TYR A 41 15.14 -13.28 -2.98
C TYR A 41 14.13 -14.34 -2.55
N ASP A 42 13.54 -14.12 -1.38
CA ASP A 42 12.36 -14.85 -0.91
C ASP A 42 11.18 -14.52 -1.85
N PRO A 43 10.69 -15.49 -2.64
CA PRO A 43 9.65 -15.28 -3.64
C PRO A 43 8.31 -14.79 -3.09
N MET A 44 8.08 -14.91 -1.77
CA MET A 44 6.85 -14.43 -1.13
C MET A 44 7.01 -13.03 -0.53
N VAL A 45 8.23 -12.62 -0.16
CA VAL A 45 8.48 -11.32 0.47
C VAL A 45 8.29 -10.18 -0.53
N GLU A 46 8.80 -10.30 -1.76
CA GLU A 46 8.70 -9.21 -2.76
C GLU A 46 7.23 -8.91 -3.18
N PRO A 47 6.37 -9.91 -3.48
CA PRO A 47 4.96 -9.63 -3.79
C PRO A 47 4.18 -9.08 -2.59
N ILE A 48 4.47 -9.56 -1.38
CA ILE A 48 3.84 -9.07 -0.14
C ILE A 48 4.25 -7.62 0.13
N GLU A 49 5.52 -7.27 -0.03
CA GLU A 49 6.01 -5.89 0.11
C GLU A 49 5.36 -4.95 -0.91
N LYS A 50 5.21 -5.36 -2.18
CA LYS A 50 4.49 -4.56 -3.19
C LYS A 50 3.03 -4.33 -2.84
N LEU A 51 2.35 -5.34 -2.29
CA LEU A 51 0.97 -5.21 -1.82
C LEU A 51 0.87 -4.33 -0.57
N ALA A 52 1.82 -4.44 0.35
CA ALA A 52 1.90 -3.59 1.54
C ALA A 52 2.16 -2.12 1.17
N ASP A 53 3.03 -1.86 0.20
CA ASP A 53 3.30 -0.51 -0.31
C ASP A 53 2.09 0.06 -1.06
N ALA A 54 1.40 -0.75 -1.87
CA ALA A 54 0.15 -0.37 -2.51
C ALA A 54 -0.93 0.05 -1.48
N LEU A 55 -1.06 -0.71 -0.40
CA LEU A 55 -2.01 -0.41 0.68
C LEU A 55 -1.62 0.86 1.44
N LYS A 56 -0.34 1.05 1.73
CA LYS A 56 0.18 2.29 2.32
C LYS A 56 -0.18 3.51 1.47
N ILE A 57 0.07 3.43 0.16
CA ILE A 57 -0.25 4.49 -0.80
C ILE A 57 -1.76 4.79 -0.83
N ALA A 58 -2.60 3.76 -0.82
CA ALA A 58 -4.06 3.94 -0.78
C ALA A 58 -4.51 4.71 0.47
N LEU A 59 -3.96 4.37 1.64
CA LEU A 59 -4.24 5.06 2.90
C LEU A 59 -3.70 6.49 2.93
N GLU A 60 -2.57 6.79 2.27
CA GLU A 60 -2.07 8.16 2.12
C GLU A 60 -3.01 9.03 1.28
N VAL A 61 -3.53 8.44 0.19
CA VAL A 61 -4.51 9.08 -0.69
C VAL A 61 -5.81 9.34 0.07
N GLU A 62 -6.36 8.36 0.79
CA GLU A 62 -7.56 8.53 1.62
C GLU A 62 -7.37 9.59 2.71
N ARG A 63 -6.23 9.57 3.41
CA ARG A 63 -5.87 10.57 4.42
C ARG A 63 -5.85 11.98 3.84
N ALA A 64 -5.27 12.14 2.65
CA ALA A 64 -5.11 13.43 1.98
C ALA A 64 -6.40 13.97 1.35
N ILE A 65 -7.30 13.08 0.92
CA ILE A 65 -8.63 13.48 0.44
C ILE A 65 -9.50 13.96 1.61
N GLY A 66 -9.46 13.26 2.74
CA GLY A 66 -10.18 13.63 3.95
C GLY A 66 -11.71 13.48 3.83
N ASP A 67 -12.34 12.83 4.81
CA ASP A 67 -13.80 12.85 4.92
C ASP A 67 -14.26 14.23 5.42
N THR A 68 -14.48 15.17 4.49
CA THR A 68 -15.00 16.51 4.79
C THR A 68 -16.41 16.52 5.35
N SER A 69 -17.11 15.38 5.41
CA SER A 69 -18.47 15.27 5.92
C SER A 69 -18.57 15.17 7.45
N LYS A 70 -17.45 14.92 8.16
CA LYS A 70 -17.43 14.77 9.62
C LYS A 70 -16.77 15.97 10.32
N PRO A 71 -17.51 16.77 11.12
CA PRO A 71 -16.94 17.89 11.85
C PRO A 71 -15.96 17.39 12.94
N GLY A 72 -14.74 17.92 12.94
CA GLY A 72 -13.65 17.52 13.85
C GLY A 72 -12.54 16.71 13.19
N ASN A 73 -12.75 16.19 11.97
CA ASN A 73 -11.75 15.42 11.23
C ASN A 73 -10.80 16.31 10.40
N GLN A 74 -10.24 17.34 11.03
CA GLN A 74 -9.27 18.21 10.37
C GLN A 74 -7.91 17.53 10.38
N LEU A 75 -7.51 16.96 9.23
CA LEU A 75 -6.16 16.51 8.83
C LEU A 75 -5.90 15.00 8.79
N THR A 76 -6.84 14.13 9.17
CA THR A 76 -6.63 12.67 9.08
C THR A 76 -7.86 11.99 8.50
N GLY A 77 -7.97 11.89 7.17
CA GLY A 77 -9.06 11.17 6.49
C GLY A 77 -9.21 9.67 6.84
N LEU A 78 -8.39 9.15 7.75
CA LEU A 78 -8.42 7.77 8.23
C LEU A 78 -9.18 7.70 9.56
N ASP A 79 -9.98 6.66 9.75
CA ASP A 79 -10.46 6.29 11.07
C ASP A 79 -9.32 5.73 11.96
N GLU A 80 -9.64 5.42 13.22
CA GLU A 80 -8.64 4.95 14.20
C GLU A 80 -7.99 3.62 13.78
N GLU A 81 -8.76 2.70 13.21
CA GLU A 81 -8.26 1.39 12.76
C GLU A 81 -7.36 1.55 11.53
N GLN A 82 -7.78 2.36 10.56
CA GLN A 82 -7.01 2.70 9.37
C GLN A 82 -5.72 3.43 9.72
N GLY A 83 -5.74 4.33 10.71
CA GLY A 83 -4.56 5.02 11.21
C GLY A 83 -3.55 4.08 11.87
N GLN A 84 -4.02 3.13 12.69
CA GLN A 84 -3.18 2.09 13.29
C GLN A 84 -2.57 1.16 12.23
N LEU A 85 -3.36 0.76 11.23
CA LEU A 85 -2.91 -0.05 10.11
C LEU A 85 -1.83 0.67 9.29
N TYR A 86 -2.05 1.94 8.95
CA TYR A 86 -1.06 2.76 8.24
C TYR A 86 0.27 2.83 9.01
N ALA A 87 0.22 3.09 10.32
CA ALA A 87 1.42 3.13 11.16
C ALA A 87 2.14 1.78 11.22
N ALA A 88 1.39 0.67 11.27
CA ALA A 88 1.95 -0.68 11.24
C ALA A 88 2.62 -0.98 9.88
N LEU A 89 2.01 -0.58 8.76
CA LEU A 89 2.56 -0.75 7.42
C LEU A 89 3.86 0.03 7.23
N CYS A 90 3.92 1.29 7.67
CA CYS A 90 5.18 2.06 7.62
C CYS A 90 6.30 1.35 8.40
N ARG A 91 6.02 0.88 9.62
CA ARG A 91 7.01 0.14 10.43
C ARG A 91 7.43 -1.19 9.80
N TYR A 92 6.52 -1.87 9.11
CA TYR A 92 6.81 -3.10 8.40
C TYR A 92 7.74 -2.83 7.20
N LEU A 93 7.43 -1.80 6.40
CA LEU A 93 8.18 -1.44 5.19
C LEU A 93 9.54 -0.79 5.47
N ASP A 94 9.66 -0.01 6.54
CA ASP A 94 10.93 0.62 6.93
C ASP A 94 11.94 -0.39 7.53
N GLY A 95 11.55 -1.66 7.63
CA GLY A 95 12.29 -2.70 8.33
C GLY A 95 12.11 -2.56 9.84
N TRP A 96 11.81 -3.67 10.51
CA TRP A 96 11.66 -3.73 11.96
C TRP A 96 13.02 -3.46 12.62
N VAL A 97 13.40 -2.19 12.78
CA VAL A 97 14.58 -1.81 13.57
C VAL A 97 14.19 -1.92 15.04
N GLY A 98 14.53 -3.06 15.63
CA GLY A 98 14.77 -3.18 17.06
C GLY A 98 16.13 -2.60 17.44
#